data_AF-B5GKF9-F1
#
_entry.id   AF-B5GKF9-F1
#
_cell.length_a   1.000
_cell.length_b   1.000
_cell.length_c   1.000
_cell.angle_alpha   90.00
_cell.angle_beta   90.00
_cell.angle_gamma   90.00
#
_symmetry.space_group_name_H-M   'P 1'
#
loop_
_entity.id
_entity.type
_entity.pdbx_description
1 polymer ?
#
loop_
_entity_poly.entity_id
_entity_poly.type
_entity_poly.pdbx_seq_one_letter_code
_entity_poly.pdbx_strand_id
1 'polypeptide(L)'
;MSGASGGTQRAVPFYCPYCGDEDLRPGEEGHGTWECAACNRAFRLGFLGLLARGFAREAAPAHEGPAPRPRTSTEDPNGEGEQRT
;
A
#
# COMPACT_ATOMS: atom_id res chain seq x y z
N MET A 1 19.98 1.41 -32.92
CA MET A 1 20.00 0.42 -31.81
C MET A 1 19.58 1.10 -30.52
N SER A 2 18.28 1.28 -30.31
CA SER A 2 17.78 1.82 -29.04
C SER A 2 17.16 0.66 -28.28
N GLY A 3 17.97 0.01 -27.45
CA GLY A 3 17.51 -1.03 -26.54
C GLY A 3 16.65 -0.38 -25.46
N ALA A 4 15.45 -0.91 -25.27
CA ALA A 4 14.53 -0.49 -24.23
C ALA A 4 15.23 -0.58 -22.86
N SER A 5 15.41 0.56 -22.19
CA SER A 5 15.78 0.58 -20.78
C SER A 5 14.58 0.05 -19.99
N GLY A 6 14.57 -1.26 -19.74
CA GLY A 6 13.72 -1.90 -18.75
C GLY A 6 14.07 -1.37 -17.36
N GLY A 7 13.58 -0.18 -17.03
CA GLY A 7 13.63 0.35 -15.69
C GLY A 7 12.57 -0.36 -14.86
N THR A 8 13.00 -1.12 -13.85
CA THR A 8 12.18 -1.31 -12.65
C THR A 8 11.56 0.04 -12.28
N GLN A 9 10.24 0.10 -12.09
CA GLN A 9 9.53 1.34 -11.80
C GLN A 9 10.23 2.07 -10.65
N ARG A 10 10.95 3.15 -10.94
CA ARG A 10 11.59 3.97 -9.91
C ARG A 10 10.50 4.89 -9.36
N ALA A 11 10.22 4.80 -8.06
CA ALA A 11 9.36 5.78 -7.41
C ALA A 11 9.98 7.17 -7.62
N VAL A 12 9.21 8.07 -8.22
CA VAL A 12 9.59 9.46 -8.44
C VAL A 12 8.91 10.30 -7.36
N PRO A 13 9.67 11.07 -6.56
CA PRO A 13 9.07 12.08 -5.69
C PRO A 13 8.43 13.18 -6.55
N PHE A 14 7.20 13.56 -6.24
CA PHE A 14 6.52 14.66 -6.94
C PHE A 14 6.94 16.05 -6.42
N TYR A 15 7.31 16.16 -5.14
CA TYR A 15 7.66 17.43 -4.50
C TYR A 15 8.97 17.34 -3.73
N CYS A 16 9.78 18.41 -3.80
CA CYS A 16 10.99 18.55 -3.04
C CYS A 16 10.66 18.60 -1.53
N PRO A 17 11.25 17.74 -0.69
CA PRO A 17 10.96 17.70 0.75
C PRO A 17 11.44 18.95 1.50
N TYR A 18 12.21 19.84 0.84
CA TYR A 18 12.76 21.04 1.43
C TYR A 18 12.02 22.32 1.04
N CYS A 19 11.58 22.47 -0.21
CA CYS A 19 10.91 23.70 -0.69
C CYS A 19 9.51 23.49 -1.27
N GLY A 20 9.07 22.24 -1.48
CA GLY A 20 7.76 21.94 -2.06
C GLY A 20 7.65 22.16 -3.57
N ASP A 21 8.75 22.48 -4.26
CA ASP A 21 8.78 22.63 -5.73
C ASP A 21 8.81 21.26 -6.43
N GLU A 22 8.39 21.22 -7.70
CA GLU A 22 8.26 20.02 -8.53
C GLU A 22 9.45 19.84 -9.50
N ASP A 23 10.38 20.80 -9.61
CA ASP A 23 11.58 20.70 -10.47
C ASP A 23 12.64 19.76 -9.88
N LEU A 24 12.33 18.46 -9.89
CA LEU A 24 13.14 17.36 -9.38
C LEU A 24 13.76 16.53 -10.51
N ARG A 25 15.06 16.28 -10.43
CA ARG A 25 15.82 15.47 -11.40
C ARG A 25 16.59 14.35 -10.70
N PRO A 26 16.79 13.19 -11.34
CA PRO A 26 17.68 12.16 -10.80
C PRO A 26 19.11 12.69 -10.71
N GLY A 27 19.77 12.48 -9.57
CA GLY A 27 21.16 12.88 -9.37
C GLY A 27 22.16 11.87 -9.91
N GLU A 28 23.37 12.35 -10.20
CA GLU A 28 24.46 11.57 -10.82
C GLU A 28 25.04 10.47 -9.91
N GLU A 29 24.88 10.59 -8.58
CA GLU A 29 25.49 9.68 -7.59
C GLU A 29 24.77 8.32 -7.43
N GLY A 30 24.01 7.90 -8.44
CA GLY A 30 23.40 6.58 -8.52
C GLY A 30 21.96 6.49 -8.02
N HIS A 31 21.49 5.27 -7.78
CA HIS A 31 20.08 4.97 -7.51
C HIS A 31 19.52 5.73 -6.30
N GLY A 32 18.32 6.28 -6.47
CA GLY A 32 17.61 7.00 -5.41
C GLY A 32 18.14 8.40 -5.15
N THR A 33 19.18 8.86 -5.84
CA THR A 33 19.67 10.24 -5.73
C THR A 33 18.78 11.19 -6.52
N TRP A 34 18.48 12.35 -5.95
CA TRP A 34 17.63 13.40 -6.53
C TRP A 34 18.19 14.78 -6.24
N GLU A 35 17.97 15.71 -7.16
CA GLU A 35 18.32 17.12 -7.03
C GLU A 35 17.08 17.99 -7.33
N CYS A 36 16.94 19.09 -6.59
CA CYS A 36 15.91 20.10 -6.83
C CYS A 36 16.54 21.36 -7.41
N ALA A 37 16.13 21.78 -8.60
CA ALA A 37 16.70 22.96 -9.26
C ALA A 37 16.24 24.28 -8.63
N ALA A 38 15.03 24.31 -8.02
CA ALA A 38 14.47 25.52 -7.42
C ALA A 38 15.23 25.97 -6.16
N CYS A 39 15.66 25.02 -5.32
CA CYS A 39 16.39 25.33 -4.07
C CYS A 39 17.83 24.79 -4.02
N ASN A 40 18.32 24.21 -5.13
CA ASN A 40 19.67 23.69 -5.30
C ASN A 40 20.12 22.69 -4.20
N ARG A 41 19.23 21.76 -3.81
CA ARG A 41 19.53 20.72 -2.82
C ARG A 41 19.52 19.34 -3.45
N ALA A 42 20.51 18.53 -3.11
CA ALA A 42 20.57 17.11 -3.43
C ALA A 42 20.19 16.26 -2.21
N PHE A 43 19.52 15.13 -2.45
CA PHE A 43 19.10 14.18 -1.42
C PHE A 43 18.98 12.77 -1.99
N ARG A 44 18.93 11.75 -1.12
CA ARG A 44 18.75 10.35 -1.52
C ARG A 44 17.48 9.77 -0.88
N LEU A 45 16.70 9.04 -1.68
CA LEU A 45 15.52 8.28 -1.25
C LEU A 45 15.82 6.77 -1.27
N GLY A 46 15.24 6.05 -0.32
CA GLY A 46 15.36 4.59 -0.22
C GLY A 46 14.01 3.95 0.03
N PHE A 47 13.71 2.87 -0.69
CA PHE A 47 12.60 1.99 -0.33
C PHE A 47 13.04 1.08 0.81
N LEU A 48 12.37 1.18 1.96
CA LEU A 48 12.71 0.42 3.17
C LEU A 48 11.99 -0.94 3.25
N GLY A 49 11.09 -1.25 2.31
CA GLY A 49 10.16 -2.36 2.42
C GLY A 49 8.77 -1.93 2.93
N LEU A 50 7.92 -2.92 3.16
CA LEU A 50 6.59 -2.71 3.74
C LEU A 50 6.67 -2.81 5.28
N LEU A 51 6.06 -1.86 5.99
CA LEU A 51 6.02 -1.86 7.44
C LEU A 51 5.06 -2.93 7.98
N ALA A 52 5.45 -3.64 9.04
CA ALA A 52 4.65 -4.71 9.66
C ALA A 52 3.24 -4.25 10.10
N ARG A 53 3.09 -2.98 10.47
CA ARG A 53 1.80 -2.36 10.85
C ARG A 53 0.76 -2.38 9.72
N GLY A 54 1.18 -2.43 8.45
CA GLY A 54 0.27 -2.59 7.32
C GLY A 54 -0.31 -4.01 7.19
N PHE A 55 0.28 -5.01 7.88
CA PHE A 55 -0.17 -6.40 7.86
C PHE A 55 -0.98 -6.81 9.10
N ALA A 56 -0.79 -6.10 10.22
CA ALA A 56 -1.67 -6.27 11.36
C ALA A 56 -3.03 -5.62 11.01
N ARG A 57 -4.03 -6.43 10.63
CA ARG A 57 -5.43 -6.01 10.84
C ARG A 57 -5.50 -5.64 12.30
N GLU A 58 -5.74 -4.37 12.58
CA GLU A 58 -6.00 -3.88 13.92
C GLU A 58 -7.00 -4.86 14.53
N ALA A 59 -6.52 -5.70 15.46
CA ALA A 59 -7.40 -6.45 16.31
C ALA A 59 -8.11 -5.33 17.05
N ALA A 60 -9.28 -4.94 16.53
CA ALA A 60 -10.05 -3.84 17.07
C ALA A 60 -10.05 -4.04 18.57
N PRO A 61 -9.70 -3.00 19.37
CA PRO A 61 -9.80 -3.13 20.80
C PRO A 61 -11.19 -3.69 21.06
N ALA A 62 -11.26 -4.80 21.80
CA ALA A 62 -12.53 -5.41 22.13
C ALA A 62 -13.34 -4.30 22.80
N HIS A 63 -14.20 -3.65 22.02
CA HIS A 63 -15.21 -2.80 22.58
C HIS A 63 -15.97 -3.76 23.48
N GLU A 64 -16.02 -3.45 24.78
CA GLU A 64 -16.87 -4.10 25.77
C GLU A 64 -18.34 -3.82 25.37
N GLY A 65 -18.73 -4.35 24.22
CA GLY A 65 -20.07 -4.40 23.69
C GLY A 65 -20.58 -5.82 23.87
N PRO A 66 -21.90 -6.01 24.00
CA PRO A 66 -22.45 -7.33 24.24
C PRO A 66 -21.96 -8.30 23.16
N ALA A 67 -21.51 -9.47 23.61
CA ALA A 67 -20.91 -10.50 22.77
C ALA A 67 -21.74 -10.72 21.48
N PRO A 68 -21.09 -10.90 20.31
CA PRO A 68 -21.82 -11.18 19.09
C PRO A 68 -22.61 -12.48 19.27
N ARG A 69 -23.92 -12.41 19.00
CA ARG A 69 -24.81 -13.58 19.02
C ARG A 69 -24.26 -14.63 18.05
N PRO A 70 -24.17 -15.92 18.44
CA PRO A 70 -23.73 -16.97 17.55
C PRO A 70 -24.65 -17.00 16.33
N ARG A 71 -24.06 -16.99 15.12
CA ARG A 71 -24.82 -17.24 13.89
C ARG A 71 -25.12 -18.74 13.85
N THR A 72 -26.36 -19.12 14.17
CA THR A 72 -26.83 -20.50 13.95
C THR A 72 -27.00 -20.69 12.44
N SER A 73 -26.00 -21.27 11.80
CA SER A 73 -26.17 -21.85 10.47
C SER A 73 -26.92 -23.17 10.62
N THR A 74 -28.24 -23.12 10.55
CA THR A 74 -29.06 -24.28 10.20
C THR A 74 -29.87 -23.89 8.97
N GLU A 75 -29.21 -23.97 7.82
CA GLU A 75 -29.89 -24.13 6.54
C GLU A 75 -29.66 -25.59 6.17
N ASP A 76 -30.70 -26.40 6.32
CA ASP A 76 -30.78 -27.77 5.79
C ASP A 76 -30.66 -27.68 4.25
N PRO A 77 -29.61 -28.25 3.62
CA PRO A 77 -29.47 -28.18 2.16
C PRO A 77 -30.40 -29.14 1.40
N ASN A 78 -31.15 -30.00 2.09
CA ASN A 78 -32.04 -30.98 1.47
C ASN A 78 -33.47 -30.79 1.96
N GLY A 79 -34.20 -29.87 1.31
CA GLY A 79 -35.65 -29.79 1.42
C GLY A 79 -36.29 -30.99 0.73
N GLU A 80 -36.49 -32.08 1.47
CA GLU A 80 -37.34 -33.18 1.03
C GLU A 80 -38.80 -32.78 1.26
N GLY A 81 -39.44 -32.31 0.18
CA GLY A 81 -40.85 -31.95 0.15
C GLY A 81 -41.74 -33.17 0.40
N GLU A 82 -42.62 -33.02 1.38
CA GLU A 82 -43.73 -33.93 1.66
C GLU A 82 -44.63 -34.08 0.43
N GLN A 83 -44.71 -35.28 -0.14
CA GLN A 83 -45.77 -35.68 -1.07
C GLN A 83 -46.80 -36.48 -0.29
N ARG A 84 -47.83 -35.79 0.21
CA ARG A 84 -49.03 -36.40 0.75
C ARG A 84 -50.04 -36.60 -0.38
N THR A 85 -50.33 -37.87 -0.65
CA THR A 85 -51.36 -38.39 -1.56
C THR A 85 -52.76 -37.85 -1.27
#